data_AF-A0AAE4HRY1-F1
#
_entry.id   AF-A0AAE4HRY1-F1
#
_cell.length_a   1.000
_cell.length_b   1.000
_cell.length_c   1.000
_cell.angle_alpha   90.00
_cell.angle_beta   90.00
_cell.angle_gamma   90.00
#
_symmetry.space_group_name_H-M   'P 1'
#
loop_
_entity.id
_entity.type
_entity.pdbx_description
1 polymer ?
#
loop_
_entity_poly.entity_id
_entity_poly.type
_entity_poly.pdbx_seq_one_letter_code
_entity_poly.pdbx_strand_id
1 'polypeptide(L)'
;MDTNTPYFELVKAVFPNAKILTDRFHIVQQITRALNQLRIKTMNNFQKTEPTKYQQLKRFWKLLLKHASDLNSSNCRYDRSFRRPMAQKAIVDEILSYNEQLARAYETCQLLPYHFKHKDIHNFFDTINSLDQRLPQ
;
A
#
# COMPACT_ATOMS: atom_id res chain seq x y z
N MET A 1 -11.37 12.82 -1.16
CA MET A 1 -10.28 13.37 -2.00
C MET A 1 -10.61 14.82 -1.98
N ASP A 2 -9.91 15.58 -1.13
CA ASP A 2 -10.36 16.93 -0.79
C ASP A 2 -9.34 17.89 -1.40
N THR A 3 -9.23 17.83 -2.73
CA THR A 3 -8.65 18.91 -3.50
C THR A 3 -9.73 19.96 -3.64
N ASN A 4 -9.73 20.94 -2.74
CA ASN A 4 -10.61 22.09 -2.87
C ASN A 4 -10.10 22.91 -4.07
N THR A 5 -10.56 22.58 -5.29
CA THR A 5 -10.17 23.19 -6.57
C THR A 5 -10.16 24.73 -6.55
N PRO A 6 -11.11 25.43 -5.88
CA PRO A 6 -11.06 26.89 -5.73
C PRO A 6 -9.80 27.40 -5.02
N TYR A 7 -9.26 26.60 -4.10
CA TYR A 7 -8.05 26.95 -3.34
C TYR A 7 -6.80 26.95 -4.24
N PHE A 8 -6.76 26.06 -5.23
CA PHE A 8 -5.66 26.01 -6.20
C PHE A 8 -5.62 27.25 -7.10
N GLU A 9 -6.78 27.71 -7.53
CA GLU A 9 -6.91 28.92 -8.34
C GLU A 9 -6.51 30.17 -7.54
N LEU A 10 -6.96 30.26 -6.29
CA LEU A 10 -6.60 31.35 -5.38
C LEU A 10 -5.10 31.41 -5.08
N VAL A 11 -4.47 30.26 -4.79
CA VAL A 11 -3.04 30.19 -4.48
C VAL A 11 -2.20 30.59 -5.68
N LYS A 12 -2.59 30.21 -6.91
CA LYS A 12 -1.90 30.67 -8.14
C LYS A 12 -2.05 32.18 -8.37
N ALA A 13 -3.20 32.77 -8.01
CA ALA A 13 -3.44 34.20 -8.15
C ALA A 13 -2.62 35.02 -7.13
N VAL A 14 -2.54 34.57 -5.88
CA VAL A 14 -1.85 35.28 -4.80
C VAL A 14 -0.34 35.01 -4.79
N PHE A 15 0.08 33.80 -5.17
CA PHE A 15 1.48 33.37 -5.21
C PHE A 15 1.82 32.74 -6.57
N PRO A 16 1.95 33.54 -7.64
CA PRO A 16 2.14 33.03 -9.00
C PRO A 16 3.43 32.21 -9.20
N ASN A 17 4.42 32.40 -8.32
CA ASN A 17 5.69 31.67 -8.34
C ASN A 17 5.74 30.50 -7.34
N ALA A 18 4.67 30.23 -6.59
CA ALA A 18 4.65 29.15 -5.61
C ALA A 18 4.56 27.78 -6.29
N LYS A 19 5.52 26.90 -5.98
CA LYS A 19 5.45 25.49 -6.37
C LYS A 19 4.55 24.77 -5.37
N ILE A 20 3.40 24.30 -5.84
CA ILE A 20 2.53 23.42 -5.06
C ILE A 20 3.29 22.12 -4.82
N LEU A 21 3.68 21.87 -3.57
CA LEU A 21 4.19 20.59 -3.15
C LEU A 21 3.03 19.80 -2.55
N THR A 22 2.58 18.73 -3.20
CA THR A 22 1.62 17.81 -2.58
C THR A 22 2.22 17.25 -1.29
N ASP A 23 1.50 17.35 -0.17
CA ASP A 23 1.98 16.82 1.10
C ASP A 23 2.28 15.32 0.95
N ARG A 24 3.47 14.94 1.38
CA ARG A 24 3.99 13.57 1.31
C ARG A 24 3.14 12.61 2.16
N PHE A 25 2.52 13.10 3.23
CA PHE A 25 1.55 12.32 4.00
C PHE A 25 0.30 11.98 3.20
N HIS A 26 -0.19 12.90 2.37
CA HIS A 26 -1.32 12.61 1.48
C HIS A 26 -0.94 11.58 0.43
N ILE A 27 0.28 11.61 -0.12
CA ILE A 27 0.76 10.59 -1.07
C ILE A 27 0.76 9.20 -0.40
N VAL A 28 1.40 9.06 0.75
CA VAL A 28 1.44 7.78 1.50
C VAL A 28 0.02 7.31 1.86
N GLN A 29 -0.86 8.23 2.26
CA GLN A 29 -2.24 7.92 2.60
C GLN A 29 -3.03 7.42 1.39
N GLN A 30 -2.92 8.06 0.23
CA GLN A 30 -3.62 7.63 -0.99
C GLN A 30 -3.15 6.27 -1.45
N ILE A 31 -1.84 6.03 -1.42
CA ILE A 31 -1.24 4.75 -1.82
C ILE A 31 -1.70 3.62 -0.89
N THR A 32 -1.71 3.86 0.42
CA THR A 32 -2.24 2.91 1.41
C THR A 32 -3.73 2.62 1.18
N ARG A 33 -4.54 3.64 0.82
CA ARG A 33 -5.96 3.46 0.47
C ARG A 33 -6.13 2.63 -0.79
N ALA A 34 -5.34 2.91 -1.83
CA ALA A 34 -5.35 2.17 -3.09
C ALA A 34 -4.98 0.68 -2.87
N LEU A 35 -3.95 0.40 -2.07
CA LEU A 35 -3.58 -0.97 -1.69
C LEU A 35 -4.74 -1.69 -0.99
N ASN A 36 -5.40 -1.02 -0.03
CA ASN A 36 -6.53 -1.63 0.67
C ASN A 36 -7.73 -1.88 -0.25
N GLN A 37 -8.01 -0.98 -1.20
CA GLN A 37 -9.04 -1.19 -2.23
C GLN A 37 -8.71 -2.38 -3.13
N LEU A 38 -7.46 -2.49 -3.59
CA LEU A 38 -6.99 -3.64 -4.37
C LEU A 38 -7.13 -4.95 -3.58
N ARG A 39 -6.73 -4.95 -2.30
CA ARG A 39 -6.93 -6.10 -1.40
C ARG A 39 -8.40 -6.50 -1.33
N ILE A 40 -9.33 -5.55 -1.18
CA ILE A 40 -10.78 -5.84 -1.12
C ILE A 40 -11.26 -6.45 -2.44
N LYS A 41 -10.83 -5.91 -3.58
CA LYS A 41 -11.15 -6.46 -4.91
C LYS A 41 -10.65 -7.90 -5.05
N THR A 42 -9.38 -8.14 -4.73
CA THR A 42 -8.76 -9.47 -4.75
C THR A 42 -9.45 -10.43 -3.78
N MET A 43 -9.76 -9.98 -2.56
CA MET A 43 -10.49 -10.74 -1.56
C MET A 43 -11.86 -11.20 -2.11
N ASN A 44 -12.64 -10.28 -2.69
CA ASN A 44 -13.97 -10.59 -3.22
C ASN A 44 -13.93 -11.57 -4.41
N ASN A 45 -12.86 -11.56 -5.21
CA ASN A 45 -12.67 -12.56 -6.28
C ASN A 45 -12.57 -13.99 -5.73
N PHE A 46 -12.03 -14.17 -4.52
CA PHE A 46 -11.92 -15.47 -3.86
C PHE A 46 -13.18 -15.87 -3.07
N GLN A 47 -14.18 -14.99 -2.94
CA GLN A 47 -15.32 -15.20 -2.04
C GLN A 47 -16.08 -16.51 -2.32
N LYS A 48 -16.22 -16.89 -3.60
CA LYS A 48 -16.96 -18.09 -4.02
C LYS A 48 -16.05 -19.28 -4.34
N THR A 49 -14.85 -19.02 -4.83
CA THR A 49 -13.93 -20.06 -5.34
C THR A 49 -13.02 -20.62 -4.24
N GLU A 50 -12.46 -19.74 -3.40
CA GLU A 50 -11.46 -20.11 -2.40
C GLU A 50 -11.73 -19.37 -1.07
N PRO A 51 -12.74 -19.81 -0.29
CA PRO A 51 -13.20 -19.10 0.90
C PRO A 51 -12.12 -18.99 2.00
N THR A 52 -11.15 -19.91 2.02
CA THR A 52 -9.98 -19.85 2.91
C THR A 52 -9.11 -18.62 2.62
N LYS A 53 -8.78 -18.36 1.34
CA LYS A 53 -8.03 -17.18 0.90
C LYS A 53 -8.79 -15.90 1.19
N TYR A 54 -10.11 -15.89 0.94
CA TYR A 54 -10.99 -14.77 1.32
C TYR A 54 -10.87 -14.45 2.82
N GLN A 55 -10.99 -15.46 3.69
CA GLN A 55 -10.92 -15.29 5.14
C GLN A 55 -9.55 -14.80 5.60
N GLN A 56 -8.47 -15.31 5.02
CA GLN A 56 -7.10 -14.89 5.36
C GLN A 56 -6.85 -13.43 4.94
N LEU A 57 -7.19 -13.04 3.70
CA LEU A 57 -7.12 -11.65 3.23
C LEU A 57 -7.98 -10.69 4.08
N LYS A 58 -9.12 -11.18 4.57
CA LYS A 58 -10.00 -10.42 5.48
C LYS A 58 -9.41 -10.30 6.88
N ARG A 59 -8.86 -11.37 7.43
CA ARG A 59 -8.36 -11.43 8.82
C ARG A 59 -7.06 -10.64 9.00
N PHE A 60 -6.13 -10.75 8.05
CA PHE A 60 -4.78 -10.22 8.19
C PHE A 60 -4.56 -8.87 7.48
N TRP A 61 -5.62 -8.18 7.12
CA TRP A 61 -5.53 -6.88 6.43
C TRP A 61 -4.64 -5.86 7.15
N LYS A 62 -4.63 -5.85 8.49
CA LYS A 62 -3.77 -4.96 9.28
C LYS A 62 -2.28 -5.26 9.10
N LEU A 63 -1.91 -6.53 8.87
CA LEU A 63 -0.51 -6.89 8.62
C LEU A 63 -0.03 -6.37 7.27
N LEU A 64 -0.90 -6.36 6.25
CA LEU A 64 -0.60 -5.76 4.94
C LEU A 64 -0.40 -4.24 4.99
N LEU A 65 -0.97 -3.56 5.99
CA LEU A 65 -0.79 -2.11 6.17
C LEU A 65 0.33 -1.76 7.14
N LYS A 66 0.92 -2.75 7.81
CA LYS A 66 2.05 -2.53 8.71
C LYS A 66 3.32 -2.31 7.88
N HIS A 67 4.23 -1.46 8.36
CA HIS A 67 5.54 -1.32 7.75
C HIS A 67 6.30 -2.65 7.77
N ALA A 68 6.94 -2.98 6.66
CA ALA A 68 7.67 -4.24 6.51
C ALA A 68 8.77 -4.42 7.56
N SER A 69 9.42 -3.34 8.01
CA SER A 69 10.41 -3.34 9.09
C SER A 69 9.85 -3.78 10.44
N ASP A 70 8.55 -3.59 10.65
CA ASP A 70 7.91 -3.82 11.94
C ASP A 70 7.24 -5.21 11.99
N LEU A 71 7.23 -5.95 10.88
CA LEU A 71 6.70 -7.31 10.83
C LEU A 71 7.65 -8.24 11.56
N ASN A 72 7.10 -8.96 12.55
CA ASN A 72 7.89 -9.93 13.28
C ASN A 72 8.20 -11.15 12.40
N SER A 73 9.49 -11.48 12.23
CA SER A 73 9.99 -12.62 11.47
C SER A 73 10.33 -13.85 12.33
N SER A 74 10.51 -13.68 13.64
CA SER A 74 11.09 -14.70 14.52
C SER A 74 10.09 -15.35 15.48
N ASN A 75 9.03 -14.63 15.84
CA ASN A 75 7.99 -15.08 16.76
C ASN A 75 6.90 -15.84 16.00
N CYS A 76 7.09 -17.15 15.90
CA CYS A 76 6.11 -18.06 15.32
C CYS A 76 5.03 -18.40 16.35
N ARG A 77 3.77 -18.15 16.02
CA ARG A 77 2.62 -18.59 16.81
C ARG A 77 1.71 -19.45 15.95
N TYR A 78 1.06 -20.43 16.58
CA TYR A 78 0.10 -21.26 15.87
C TYR A 78 -1.04 -20.40 15.32
N ASP A 79 -1.24 -20.44 14.00
CA ASP A 79 -2.32 -19.72 13.37
C ASP A 79 -3.42 -20.67 12.87
N ARG A 80 -4.65 -20.47 13.34
CA ARG A 80 -5.78 -21.33 13.01
C ARG A 80 -6.18 -21.28 11.53
N SER A 81 -5.95 -20.16 10.83
CA SER A 81 -6.26 -20.04 9.41
C SER A 81 -5.26 -20.77 8.52
N PHE A 82 -4.03 -20.98 8.99
CA PHE A 82 -2.99 -21.74 8.26
C PHE A 82 -2.75 -23.14 8.84
N ARG A 83 -3.30 -23.45 10.01
CA ARG A 83 -3.16 -24.72 10.76
C ARG A 83 -1.70 -25.09 11.06
N ARG A 84 -0.81 -24.11 11.12
CA ARG A 84 0.62 -24.27 11.40
C ARG A 84 1.17 -23.04 12.14
N PRO A 85 2.32 -23.15 12.83
CA PRO A 85 3.03 -21.99 13.34
C PRO A 85 3.44 -21.04 12.21
N MET A 86 3.12 -19.76 12.34
CA MET A 86 3.45 -18.73 11.36
C MET A 86 3.97 -17.47 12.07
N ALA A 87 5.02 -16.85 11.51
CA ALA A 87 5.44 -15.50 11.87
C ALA A 87 4.63 -14.46 11.08
N GLN A 88 4.61 -13.19 11.52
CA GLN A 88 3.85 -12.14 10.81
C GLN A 88 4.35 -11.95 9.37
N LYS A 89 5.67 -12.00 9.17
CA LYS A 89 6.27 -11.93 7.83
C LYS A 89 5.80 -13.08 6.93
N ALA A 90 5.88 -14.32 7.43
CA ALA A 90 5.41 -15.50 6.69
C ALA A 90 3.91 -15.44 6.34
N ILE A 91 3.07 -14.88 7.22
CA ILE A 91 1.64 -14.66 6.92
C ILE A 91 1.48 -13.67 5.76
N VAL A 92 2.23 -12.57 5.77
CA VAL A 92 2.18 -11.58 4.70
C VAL A 92 2.65 -12.21 3.38
N ASP A 93 3.80 -12.89 3.37
CA ASP A 93 4.35 -13.53 2.18
C ASP A 93 3.36 -14.55 1.57
N GLU A 94 2.74 -15.39 2.40
CA GLU A 94 1.72 -16.35 1.97
C GLU A 94 0.49 -15.66 1.37
N ILE A 95 -0.02 -14.59 1.98
CA ILE A 95 -1.20 -13.89 1.47
C ILE A 95 -0.91 -13.17 0.16
N LEU A 96 0.29 -12.60 0.01
CA LEU A 96 0.71 -11.94 -1.22
C LEU A 96 0.89 -12.96 -2.36
N SER A 97 1.23 -14.21 -2.05
CA SER A 97 1.32 -15.29 -3.05
C SER A 97 -0.01 -15.58 -3.77
N TYR A 98 -1.16 -15.17 -3.21
CA TYR A 98 -2.47 -15.42 -3.81
C TYR A 98 -2.73 -14.60 -5.07
N ASN A 99 -2.07 -13.44 -5.21
CA ASN A 99 -2.29 -12.56 -6.33
C ASN A 99 -1.07 -11.69 -6.59
N GLU A 100 -0.45 -11.88 -7.75
CA GLU A 100 0.77 -11.18 -8.15
C GLU A 100 0.58 -9.65 -8.21
N GLN A 101 -0.59 -9.18 -8.64
CA GLN A 101 -0.87 -7.75 -8.70
C GLN A 101 -0.89 -7.12 -7.29
N LEU A 102 -1.46 -7.83 -6.31
CA LEU A 102 -1.47 -7.41 -4.91
C LEU A 102 -0.05 -7.42 -4.32
N ALA A 103 0.77 -8.43 -4.65
CA ALA A 103 2.17 -8.49 -4.24
C ALA A 103 2.98 -7.28 -4.75
N ARG A 104 2.93 -7.00 -6.06
CA ARG A 104 3.61 -5.85 -6.65
C ARG A 104 3.14 -4.52 -6.07
N ALA A 105 1.82 -4.38 -5.84
CA ALA A 105 1.28 -3.19 -5.22
C ALA A 105 1.79 -3.02 -3.78
N TYR A 106 1.84 -4.10 -2.99
CA TYR A 106 2.37 -4.08 -1.63
C TYR A 106 3.85 -3.66 -1.61
N GLU A 107 4.69 -4.26 -2.46
CA GLU A 107 6.11 -3.93 -2.55
C GLU A 107 6.32 -2.43 -2.82
N THR A 108 5.61 -1.89 -3.81
CA THR A 108 5.64 -0.47 -4.14
C THR A 108 5.23 0.39 -2.93
N CYS A 109 4.16 0.00 -2.23
CA CYS A 109 3.68 0.72 -1.05
C CYS A 109 4.69 0.70 0.10
N GLN A 110 5.53 -0.32 0.22
CA GLN A 110 6.55 -0.43 1.25
C GLN A 110 7.84 0.32 0.88
N LEU A 111 8.19 0.39 -0.40
CA LEU A 111 9.36 1.13 -0.90
C LEU A 111 9.24 2.65 -0.67
N LEU A 112 8.06 3.22 -0.86
CA LEU A 112 7.90 4.68 -0.75
C LEU A 112 8.16 5.23 0.67
N PRO A 113 7.56 4.68 1.74
CA PRO A 113 7.93 5.05 3.10
C PRO A 113 9.39 4.75 3.44
N TYR A 114 9.97 3.69 2.84
CA TYR A 114 11.37 3.35 3.02
C TYR A 114 12.29 4.44 2.46
N HIS A 115 12.15 4.80 1.18
CA HIS A 115 12.92 5.90 0.57
C HIS A 115 12.71 7.22 1.31
N PHE A 116 11.48 7.47 1.76
CA PHE A 116 11.16 8.64 2.57
C PHE A 116 11.93 8.67 3.90
N LYS A 117 11.95 7.57 4.66
CA LYS A 117 12.68 7.46 5.92
C LYS A 117 14.19 7.63 5.73
N HIS A 118 14.72 7.15 4.60
CA HIS A 118 16.14 7.25 4.24
C HIS A 118 16.52 8.54 3.52
N LYS A 119 15.59 9.50 3.34
CA LYS A 119 15.79 10.77 2.63
C LYS A 119 16.31 10.60 1.20
N ASP A 120 15.97 9.48 0.57
CA ASP A 120 16.40 9.13 -0.78
C ASP A 120 15.37 9.66 -1.78
N ILE A 121 15.56 10.92 -2.17
CA ILE A 121 14.62 11.66 -3.00
C ILE A 121 14.59 11.10 -4.43
N HIS A 122 15.74 10.68 -4.97
CA HIS A 122 15.83 10.14 -6.33
C HIS A 122 15.03 8.86 -6.48
N ASN A 123 15.33 7.85 -5.65
CA ASN A 123 14.61 6.57 -5.73
C ASN A 123 13.13 6.69 -5.36
N PHE A 124 12.77 7.65 -4.51
CA PHE A 124 11.36 7.96 -4.22
C PHE A 124 10.61 8.41 -5.47
N PHE A 125 11.15 9.41 -6.21
CA PHE A 125 10.51 9.88 -7.43
C PHE A 125 10.61 8.86 -8.56
N ASP A 126 11.68 8.08 -8.67
CA ASP A 126 11.79 6.99 -9.65
C ASP A 126 10.70 5.92 -9.41
N THR A 127 10.47 5.56 -8.14
CA THR A 127 9.37 4.66 -7.77
C THR A 127 8.02 5.24 -8.18
N ILE A 128 7.78 6.53 -7.94
CA ILE A 128 6.53 7.20 -8.37
C ILE A 128 6.40 7.23 -9.89
N ASN A 129 7.44 7.62 -10.62
CA ASN A 129 7.43 7.71 -12.08
C ASN A 129 7.22 6.34 -12.74
N SER A 130 7.72 5.27 -12.11
CA SER A 130 7.46 3.89 -12.55
C SER A 130 5.99 3.47 -12.40
N LEU A 131 5.24 4.09 -11.47
CA LEU A 131 3.81 3.86 -11.29
C LEU A 131 2.96 4.64 -12.28
N ASP A 132 3.47 5.79 -12.75
CA ASP A 132 2.74 6.76 -13.57
C ASP A 132 2.45 6.25 -14.99
N GLN A 133 3.06 5.14 -15.43
CA GLN A 133 2.72 4.50 -16.71
C GLN A 133 1.29 3.91 -16.79
N ARG A 134 0.45 4.06 -15.76
CA ARG A 134 -0.94 3.56 -15.71
C ARG A 134 -1.98 4.56 -15.23
N LEU A 135 -1.64 5.84 -15.04
CA LEU A 135 -2.64 6.85 -14.68
C LEU A 135 -3.35 7.35 -15.95
N PRO A 136 -4.68 7.20 -16.08
CA PRO A 136 -5.42 7.93 -17.11
C PRO A 136 -5.43 9.41 -16.75
N GLN A 137 -5.36 10.26 -17.79
CA GLN A 137 -5.63 11.69 -17.71
C GLN A 137 -7.02 11.98 -17.13
#